data_AF-F0KLC2-F1
#
_entry.id   AF-F0KLC2-F1
#
_cell.length_a   1.000
_cell.length_b   1.000
_cell.length_c   1.000
_cell.angle_alpha   90.00
_cell.angle_beta   90.00
_cell.angle_gamma   90.00
#
_symmetry.space_group_name_H-M   'P 1'
#
loop_
_entity.id
_entity.type
_entity.pdbx_description
1 polymer ?
#
loop_
_entity_poly.entity_id
_entity_poly.type
_entity_poly.pdbx_seq_one_letter_code
_entity_poly.pdbx_strand_id
1 'polypeptide(L)'
;MPELKDLYLQYQPRLQLMVDYEVQTLPFQQLSNTTKTWIALVGDIARRLCLLNPLSLNPCLEGDGVLLIDQIDAQLDSTHCSEILNRLHQAFPRLQIIATGSREELLEHASTYQCLKLESGKISHLDLNTTKQQLEHIYTLLQRSEPLTPSIEAQPLSLIDPAPAQIEVLFQQIQGLTEQQKNELLRMIHAGDAPEESPSV
;
A
#
# COMPACT_ATOMS: atom_id res chain seq x y z
N MET A 1 18.57 7.55 -0.73
CA MET A 1 19.29 8.04 0.49
C MET A 1 18.52 7.52 1.70
N PRO A 2 19.15 6.92 2.72
CA PRO A 2 18.45 6.71 3.97
C PRO A 2 18.35 8.07 4.66
N GLU A 3 17.14 8.46 5.03
CA GLU A 3 16.89 9.69 5.78
C GLU A 3 17.55 9.63 7.17
N LEU A 4 17.82 8.42 7.69
CA LEU A 4 18.48 8.17 8.96
C LEU A 4 20.01 8.10 8.82
N LYS A 5 20.71 8.92 9.61
CA LYS A 5 22.18 9.00 9.66
C LYS A 5 22.78 8.31 10.87
N ASP A 6 22.16 8.46 12.04
CA ASP A 6 22.65 7.88 13.28
C ASP A 6 21.51 7.49 14.23
N LEU A 7 21.79 6.53 15.11
CA LEU A 7 20.88 5.99 16.12
C LEU A 7 21.69 5.71 17.40
N TYR A 8 21.46 6.49 18.45
CA TYR A 8 22.28 6.44 19.66
C TYR A 8 21.48 6.68 20.94
N LEU A 9 22.02 6.27 22.09
CA LEU A 9 21.43 6.53 23.40
C LEU A 9 21.94 7.85 23.97
N GLN A 10 21.03 8.76 24.29
CA GLN A 10 21.31 9.93 25.10
C GLN A 10 21.01 9.61 26.57
N TYR A 11 22.01 9.75 27.45
CA TYR A 11 21.87 9.41 28.87
C TYR A 11 21.34 10.56 29.74
N GLN A 12 21.61 11.82 29.35
CA GLN A 12 21.24 13.02 30.10
C GLN A 12 20.42 13.98 29.22
N PRO A 13 19.35 14.61 29.74
CA PRO A 13 18.87 14.57 31.14
C PRO A 13 18.09 13.30 31.51
N ARG A 14 17.67 12.49 30.54
CA ARG A 14 17.01 11.19 30.73
C ARG A 14 17.46 10.22 29.64
N LEU A 15 17.49 8.92 29.94
CA LEU A 15 17.83 7.86 28.98
C LEU A 15 16.78 7.81 27.86
N GLN A 16 17.18 8.14 26.64
CA GLN A 16 16.32 8.08 25.46
C GLN A 16 17.10 7.67 24.21
N LEU A 17 16.44 6.94 23.32
CA LEU A 17 16.96 6.62 22.00
C LEU A 17 16.76 7.83 21.09
N MET A 18 17.86 8.35 20.57
CA MET A 18 17.92 9.50 19.68
C MET A 18 18.27 9.06 18.27
N VAL A 19 17.78 9.84 17.30
CA VAL A 19 17.96 9.58 15.89
C VAL A 19 18.40 10.88 15.22
N ASP A 20 19.44 10.81 14.41
CA ASP A 20 19.76 11.84 13.44
C ASP A 20 19.04 11.52 12.13
N TYR A 21 17.98 12.27 11.84
CA TYR A 21 17.11 12.07 10.69
C TYR A 21 17.08 13.36 9.86
N GLU A 22 17.50 13.26 8.60
CA GLU A 22 17.72 14.36 7.67
C GLU A 22 18.65 15.45 8.23
N VAL A 23 18.08 16.58 8.67
CA VAL A 23 18.77 17.77 9.22
C VAL A 23 18.40 17.97 10.70
N GLN A 24 17.70 17.01 11.31
CA GLN A 24 17.18 17.13 12.67
C GLN A 24 17.64 15.95 13.54
N THR A 25 17.92 16.25 14.80
CA THR A 25 18.12 15.25 15.85
C THR A 25 16.87 15.22 16.71
N LEU A 26 16.20 14.06 16.77
CA LEU A 26 14.97 13.90 17.53
C LEU A 26 14.92 12.56 18.29
N PRO A 27 14.14 12.48 19.37
CA PRO A 27 13.87 11.21 20.02
C PRO A 27 13.21 10.23 19.05
N PHE A 28 13.61 8.96 19.08
CA PHE A 28 13.04 7.88 18.26
C PHE A 28 11.50 7.82 18.33
N GLN A 29 10.93 8.13 19.49
CA GLN A 29 9.48 8.17 19.70
C GLN A 29 8.75 9.19 18.82
N GLN A 30 9.43 10.21 18.31
CA GLN A 30 8.85 11.24 17.44
C GLN A 30 8.88 10.87 15.95
N LEU A 31 9.57 9.79 15.56
CA LEU A 31 9.54 9.29 14.19
C LEU A 31 8.14 8.84 13.75
N SER A 32 7.89 8.86 12.45
CA SER A 32 6.69 8.26 11.88
C SER A 32 6.62 6.77 12.19
N ASN A 33 5.40 6.21 12.29
CA ASN A 33 5.23 4.78 12.55
C ASN A 33 5.93 3.93 11.48
N THR A 34 5.82 4.32 10.21
CA THR A 34 6.52 3.67 9.10
C THR A 34 8.02 3.63 9.33
N THR A 35 8.66 4.73 9.71
CA THR A 35 10.11 4.76 9.97
C THR A 35 10.48 3.87 11.16
N LYS A 36 9.69 3.88 12.23
CA LYS A 36 9.92 3.02 13.41
C LYS A 36 9.83 1.55 13.04
N THR A 37 8.81 1.15 12.27
CA THR A 37 8.63 -0.23 11.79
C THR A 37 9.81 -0.66 10.92
N TRP A 38 10.27 0.21 10.03
CA TRP A 38 11.46 -0.01 9.21
C TRP A 38 12.73 -0.24 10.03
N ILE A 39 12.99 0.64 11.00
CA ILE A 39 14.17 0.53 11.87
C ILE A 39 14.10 -0.76 12.69
N ALA A 40 12.92 -1.10 13.23
CA ALA A 40 12.72 -2.31 14.01
C ALA A 40 12.99 -3.57 13.18
N LEU A 41 12.46 -3.65 11.96
CA LEU A 41 12.65 -4.78 11.05
C LEU A 41 14.12 -4.96 10.69
N VAL A 42 14.77 -3.89 10.18
CA VAL A 42 16.18 -3.93 9.77
C VAL A 42 17.08 -4.25 10.96
N GLY A 43 16.80 -3.65 12.13
CA GLY A 43 17.52 -3.90 13.37
C GLY A 43 17.42 -5.35 13.83
N ASP A 44 16.24 -5.97 13.77
CA ASP A 44 16.09 -7.38 14.14
C ASP A 44 16.83 -8.32 13.18
N ILE A 45 16.76 -8.07 11.86
CA ILE A 45 17.50 -8.85 10.87
C ILE A 45 19.01 -8.72 11.11
N ALA A 46 19.53 -7.50 11.22
CA ALA A 46 20.95 -7.23 11.47
C ALA A 46 21.43 -7.89 12.77
N ARG A 47 20.66 -7.74 13.86
CA ARG A 47 20.97 -8.39 15.14
C ARG A 47 21.06 -9.91 15.00
N ARG A 48 20.11 -10.55 14.32
CA ARG A 48 20.13 -12.00 14.09
C ARG A 48 21.34 -12.42 13.26
N LEU A 49 21.66 -11.67 12.20
CA LEU A 49 22.84 -11.94 11.37
C LEU A 49 24.14 -11.84 12.19
N CYS A 50 24.29 -10.82 13.03
CA CYS A 50 25.45 -10.70 13.93
C CYS A 50 25.57 -11.88 14.89
N LEU A 51 24.45 -12.31 15.49
CA LEU A 51 24.43 -13.43 16.44
C LEU A 51 24.76 -14.77 15.77
N LEU A 52 24.28 -14.98 14.54
CA LEU A 52 24.49 -16.21 13.79
C LEU A 52 25.87 -16.25 13.09
N ASN A 53 26.50 -15.09 12.86
CA ASN A 53 27.79 -14.97 12.19
C ASN A 53 28.83 -14.25 13.08
N PRO A 54 29.16 -14.78 14.27
CA PRO A 54 29.99 -14.09 15.25
C PRO A 54 31.44 -13.83 14.81
N LEU A 55 31.89 -14.48 13.74
CA LEU A 55 33.24 -14.33 13.17
C LEU A 55 33.27 -13.41 11.94
N SER A 56 32.13 -12.98 11.42
CA SER A 56 32.08 -12.06 10.28
C SER A 56 32.26 -10.62 10.75
N LEU A 57 33.07 -9.86 10.01
CA LEU A 57 33.21 -8.42 10.21
C LEU A 57 32.05 -7.65 9.55
N ASN A 58 31.37 -8.25 8.56
CA ASN A 58 30.27 -7.64 7.81
C ASN A 58 29.06 -8.57 7.73
N PRO A 59 28.44 -8.97 8.85
CA PRO A 59 27.41 -10.01 8.87
C PRO A 59 26.18 -9.68 8.00
N CYS A 60 25.84 -8.41 7.82
CA CYS A 60 24.74 -7.99 6.93
C CYS A 60 25.05 -8.25 5.44
N LEU A 61 26.30 -8.13 5.02
CA LEU A 61 26.73 -8.31 3.63
C LEU A 61 27.15 -9.76 3.34
N GLU A 62 27.70 -10.45 4.34
CA GLU A 62 28.32 -11.76 4.19
C GLU A 62 27.46 -12.91 4.73
N GLY A 63 26.48 -12.63 5.59
CA GLY A 63 25.63 -13.66 6.19
C GLY A 63 24.66 -14.27 5.20
N ASP A 64 24.73 -15.59 5.02
CA ASP A 64 23.77 -16.36 4.22
C ASP A 64 22.59 -16.86 5.06
N GLY A 65 21.45 -17.08 4.41
CA GLY A 65 20.30 -17.72 5.03
C GLY A 65 19.00 -17.48 4.28
N VAL A 66 17.93 -18.01 4.85
CA VAL A 66 16.56 -17.75 4.41
C VAL A 66 15.86 -16.88 5.44
N LEU A 67 15.31 -15.76 4.98
CA LEU A 67 14.55 -14.82 5.80
C LEU A 67 13.07 -14.91 5.42
N LEU A 68 12.23 -15.30 6.37
CA LEU A 68 10.77 -15.32 6.22
C LEU A 68 10.18 -14.09 6.92
N ILE A 69 9.40 -13.29 6.19
CA ILE A 69 8.71 -12.12 6.76
C ILE A 69 7.22 -12.24 6.44
N ASP A 70 6.41 -12.25 7.48
CA ASP A 70 4.96 -12.14 7.31
C ASP A 70 4.53 -10.68 7.30
N GLN A 71 3.62 -10.30 6.40
CA GLN A 71 3.03 -8.97 6.28
C GLN A 71 4.09 -7.85 6.23
N ILE A 72 4.98 -7.95 5.24
CA ILE A 72 6.09 -7.02 5.04
C ILE A 72 5.65 -5.56 4.87
N ASP A 73 4.42 -5.36 4.41
CA ASP A 73 3.78 -4.09 4.10
C ASP A 73 3.04 -3.45 5.29
N ALA A 74 3.05 -4.09 6.46
CA ALA A 74 2.36 -3.62 7.64
C ALA A 74 2.86 -2.24 8.10
N GLN A 75 1.92 -1.30 8.27
CA GLN A 75 2.19 0.07 8.79
C GLN A 75 3.19 0.89 7.94
N LEU A 76 3.41 0.50 6.69
CA LEU A 76 4.18 1.28 5.74
C LEU A 76 3.27 2.26 4.98
N ASP A 77 3.78 3.42 4.60
CA ASP A 77 3.16 4.21 3.56
C ASP A 77 3.42 3.60 2.17
N SER A 78 2.77 4.12 1.12
CA SER A 78 2.89 3.59 -0.24
C SER A 78 4.31 3.66 -0.81
N THR A 79 5.08 4.70 -0.48
CA THR A 79 6.45 4.87 -1.00
C THR A 79 7.40 3.85 -0.38
N HIS A 80 7.28 3.65 0.92
CA HIS A 80 8.08 2.67 1.63
C HIS A 80 7.65 1.23 1.31
N CYS A 81 6.36 1.00 1.06
CA CYS A 81 5.83 -0.28 0.63
C CYS A 81 6.40 -0.69 -0.73
N SER A 82 6.43 0.21 -1.72
CA SER A 82 6.97 -0.15 -3.05
C SER A 82 8.45 -0.45 -3.04
N GLU A 83 9.23 0.23 -2.20
CA GLU A 83 10.69 0.11 -2.18
C GLU A 83 11.23 -0.96 -1.21
N ILE A 84 10.40 -1.58 -0.37
CA ILE A 84 10.89 -2.37 0.76
C ILE A 84 11.74 -3.57 0.35
N LEU A 85 11.25 -4.35 -0.62
CA LEU A 85 11.90 -5.59 -1.05
C LEU A 85 13.28 -5.31 -1.67
N ASN A 86 13.36 -4.28 -2.54
CA ASN A 86 14.60 -3.86 -3.16
C ASN A 86 15.63 -3.40 -2.12
N ARG A 87 15.20 -2.59 -1.15
CA ARG A 87 16.09 -2.07 -0.10
C ARG A 87 16.58 -3.15 0.84
N LEU A 88 15.71 -4.11 1.21
CA LEU A 88 16.12 -5.25 2.02
C LEU A 88 17.12 -6.14 1.27
N HIS A 89 16.89 -6.40 -0.03
CA HIS A 89 17.84 -7.16 -0.84
C HIS A 89 19.20 -6.45 -0.95
N GLN A 90 19.22 -5.11 -1.11
CA GLN A 90 20.47 -4.35 -1.12
C GLN A 90 21.21 -4.38 0.23
N ALA A 91 20.48 -4.31 1.34
CA ALA A 91 21.05 -4.33 2.69
C ALA A 91 21.56 -5.73 3.09
N PHE A 92 20.91 -6.78 2.60
CA PHE A 92 21.19 -8.17 2.94
C PHE A 92 21.30 -9.04 1.67
N PRO A 93 22.33 -8.81 0.83
CA PRO A 93 22.40 -9.37 -0.53
C PRO A 93 22.51 -10.90 -0.59
N ARG A 94 22.95 -11.52 0.50
CA ARG A 94 23.16 -12.98 0.61
C ARG A 94 21.98 -13.72 1.23
N LEU A 95 20.93 -13.00 1.66
CA LEU A 95 19.72 -13.62 2.15
C LEU A 95 18.75 -13.93 1.00
N GLN A 96 18.20 -15.14 1.00
CA GLN A 96 16.98 -15.43 0.26
C GLN A 96 15.79 -14.92 1.09
N ILE A 97 15.14 -13.86 0.60
CA ILE A 97 14.00 -13.25 1.28
C ILE A 97 12.70 -13.82 0.71
N ILE A 98 11.85 -14.36 1.58
CA ILE A 98 10.48 -14.79 1.26
C ILE A 98 9.56 -13.96 2.14
N ALA A 99 8.75 -13.12 1.50
CA ALA A 99 7.85 -12.21 2.19
C ALA A 99 6.41 -12.42 1.75
N THR A 100 5.47 -12.24 2.67
CA THR A 100 4.03 -12.12 2.36
C THR A 100 3.59 -10.68 2.51
N GLY A 101 2.60 -10.28 1.73
CA GLY A 101 1.95 -8.98 1.81
C GLY A 101 0.65 -9.00 1.02
N SER A 102 -0.18 -7.98 1.21
CA SER A 102 -1.50 -7.87 0.59
C SER A 102 -1.64 -6.64 -0.31
N ARG A 103 -0.68 -5.73 -0.25
CA ARG A 103 -0.68 -4.47 -0.99
C ARG A 103 -0.05 -4.58 -2.37
N GLU A 104 -0.72 -3.97 -3.35
CA GLU A 104 -0.25 -3.95 -4.73
C GLU A 104 1.03 -3.13 -4.91
N GLU A 105 1.32 -2.17 -4.04
CA GLU A 105 2.57 -1.39 -4.12
C GLU A 105 3.82 -2.26 -4.04
N LEU A 106 3.76 -3.41 -3.36
CA LEU A 106 4.83 -4.41 -3.35
C LEU A 106 5.15 -4.98 -4.73
N LEU A 107 4.29 -4.77 -5.73
CA LEU A 107 4.46 -5.30 -7.07
C LEU A 107 5.15 -4.31 -8.03
N GLU A 108 5.48 -3.09 -7.56
CA GLU A 108 6.10 -2.04 -8.38
C GLU A 108 7.36 -2.54 -9.10
N HIS A 109 8.18 -3.34 -8.40
CA HIS A 109 9.44 -3.89 -8.92
C HIS A 109 9.37 -5.39 -9.19
N ALA A 110 8.18 -5.93 -9.45
CA ALA A 110 7.96 -7.37 -9.54
C ALA A 110 8.66 -8.08 -10.72
N SER A 111 9.34 -7.36 -11.62
CA SER A 111 10.26 -7.96 -12.60
C SER A 111 11.58 -8.44 -11.97
N THR A 112 11.90 -7.99 -10.76
CA THR A 112 13.16 -8.28 -10.07
C THR A 112 13.08 -9.47 -9.11
N TYR A 113 11.89 -9.97 -8.82
CA TYR A 113 11.63 -11.10 -7.92
C TYR A 113 10.47 -11.97 -8.38
N GLN A 114 10.33 -13.15 -7.77
CA GLN A 114 9.22 -14.06 -8.06
C GLN A 114 7.99 -13.68 -7.24
N CYS A 115 6.86 -13.43 -7.93
CA CYS A 115 5.58 -13.17 -7.29
C CYS A 115 4.65 -14.38 -7.38
N LEU A 116 4.11 -14.78 -6.24
CA LEU A 116 3.15 -15.87 -6.11
C LEU A 116 1.87 -15.33 -5.47
N LYS A 117 0.73 -15.73 -6.03
CA LYS A 117 -0.59 -15.41 -5.48
C LYS A 117 -1.06 -16.56 -4.61
N LEU A 118 -1.51 -16.24 -3.40
CA LEU A 118 -2.11 -17.20 -2.48
C LEU A 118 -3.61 -16.93 -2.38
N GLU A 119 -4.44 -17.84 -2.89
CA GLU A 119 -5.90 -17.74 -2.83
C GLU A 119 -6.49 -19.07 -2.36
N SER A 120 -7.32 -19.02 -1.31
CA SER A 120 -8.02 -20.21 -0.78
C SER A 120 -7.09 -21.40 -0.50
N GLY A 121 -5.89 -21.12 0.03
CA GLY A 121 -4.86 -22.13 0.32
C GLY A 121 -4.12 -22.71 -0.89
N LYS A 122 -4.35 -22.17 -2.10
CA LYS A 122 -3.65 -22.56 -3.32
C LYS A 122 -2.70 -21.47 -3.78
N ILE A 123 -1.54 -21.89 -4.27
CA ILE A 123 -0.49 -21.01 -4.79
C ILE A 123 -0.55 -21.06 -6.32
N SER A 124 -0.55 -19.89 -6.96
CA SER A 124 -0.44 -19.72 -8.41
C SER A 124 0.59 -18.63 -8.74
N HIS A 125 1.10 -18.65 -9.98
CA HIS A 125 1.93 -17.55 -10.46
C HIS A 125 1.07 -16.30 -10.67
N LEU A 126 1.58 -15.15 -10.23
CA LEU A 126 0.93 -13.88 -10.48
C LEU A 126 1.31 -13.39 -11.89
N ASP A 127 0.34 -13.34 -12.80
CA ASP A 127 0.54 -12.75 -14.13
C ASP A 127 0.23 -11.24 -14.09
N LEU A 128 1.28 -10.46 -13.94
CA LEU A 128 1.22 -8.99 -13.88
C LEU A 128 0.75 -8.35 -15.20
N ASN A 129 0.81 -9.08 -16.32
CA ASN A 129 0.37 -8.55 -17.61
C ASN A 129 -1.15 -8.34 -17.61
N THR A 130 -1.89 -9.21 -16.92
CA THR A 130 -3.35 -9.14 -16.85
C THR A 130 -3.79 -7.84 -16.16
N THR A 131 -3.15 -7.49 -15.03
CA THR A 131 -3.45 -6.26 -14.29
C THR A 131 -3.13 -5.01 -15.11
N LYS A 132 -1.98 -5.00 -15.83
CA LYS A 132 -1.62 -3.90 -16.72
C LYS A 132 -2.64 -3.70 -17.84
N GLN A 133 -3.07 -4.79 -18.48
CA GLN A 133 -4.09 -4.74 -19.54
C GLN A 133 -5.44 -4.23 -19.02
N GLN A 134 -5.83 -4.61 -17.80
CA GLN A 134 -7.05 -4.10 -17.17
C GLN A 134 -6.97 -2.59 -16.91
N LEU A 135 -5.83 -2.10 -16.39
CA LEU A 135 -5.61 -0.67 -16.18
C LEU A 135 -5.61 0.10 -17.50
N GLU A 136 -4.90 -0.37 -18.53
CA GLU A 136 -4.91 0.24 -19.87
C GLU A 136 -6.33 0.28 -20.47
N HIS A 137 -7.11 -0.77 -20.27
CA HIS A 137 -8.51 -0.80 -20.70
C HIS A 137 -9.34 0.25 -19.96
N ILE A 138 -9.19 0.37 -18.64
CA ILE A 138 -9.88 1.40 -17.84
C ILE A 138 -9.48 2.81 -18.29
N TYR A 139 -8.18 3.07 -18.51
CA TYR A 139 -7.71 4.36 -19.05
C TYR A 139 -8.29 4.65 -20.42
N THR A 140 -8.37 3.65 -21.28
CA THR A 140 -9.01 3.78 -22.60
C THR A 140 -10.48 4.14 -22.46
N LEU A 141 -11.21 3.49 -21.54
CA LEU A 141 -12.61 3.80 -21.26
C LEU A 141 -12.79 5.23 -20.73
N LEU A 142 -11.94 5.66 -19.79
CA LEU A 142 -11.95 7.01 -19.22
C LEU A 142 -11.62 8.08 -20.27
N GLN A 143 -10.70 7.79 -21.20
CA GLN A 143 -10.39 8.67 -22.34
C GLN A 143 -11.50 8.69 -23.40
N ARG A 144 -12.35 7.66 -23.45
CA ARG A 144 -13.46 7.54 -24.40
C ARG A 144 -14.75 8.19 -23.90
N SER A 145 -14.86 8.50 -22.61
CA SER A 145 -15.85 9.45 -22.10
C SER A 145 -15.64 10.79 -22.82
N GLU A 146 -16.63 11.21 -23.59
CA GLU A 146 -16.54 12.38 -24.47
C GLU A 146 -15.97 13.62 -23.77
N PRO A 147 -15.24 14.49 -24.49
CA PRO A 147 -15.14 15.87 -24.07
C PRO A 147 -16.57 16.43 -24.01
N LEU A 148 -17.03 16.79 -22.82
CA LEU A 148 -18.15 17.70 -22.68
C LEU A 148 -17.85 18.89 -23.60
N THR A 149 -18.62 19.02 -24.68
CA THR A 149 -18.65 20.22 -25.50
C THR A 149 -18.68 21.45 -24.59
N PRO A 150 -17.84 22.47 -24.81
CA PRO A 150 -17.85 23.67 -24.01
C PRO A 150 -19.08 24.49 -24.41
N SER A 151 -20.21 24.18 -23.80
CA SER A 151 -21.39 25.01 -23.84
C SER A 151 -22.20 24.79 -22.57
N ILE A 152 -21.60 25.16 -21.43
CA ILE A 152 -22.25 25.83 -20.31
C ILE A 152 -21.12 26.67 -19.68
N GLU A 153 -21.31 27.98 -19.65
CA GLU A 153 -20.48 28.90 -18.87
C GLU A 153 -20.30 28.33 -17.46
N ALA A 154 -19.04 28.16 -17.05
CA ALA A 154 -18.71 27.69 -15.70
C ALA A 154 -19.27 28.67 -14.66
N GLN A 155 -20.47 28.40 -14.17
CA GLN A 155 -20.94 28.96 -12.92
C GLN A 155 -20.41 28.08 -11.78
N PRO A 156 -19.79 28.67 -10.74
CA PRO A 156 -19.23 27.91 -9.64
C PRO A 156 -20.31 27.05 -8.99
N LEU A 157 -19.98 25.81 -8.67
CA LEU A 157 -20.80 24.91 -7.85
C LEU A 157 -21.00 25.55 -6.47
N SER A 158 -22.06 26.33 -6.32
CA SER A 158 -22.62 26.69 -5.03
C SER A 158 -23.41 25.49 -4.50
N LEU A 159 -23.00 25.01 -3.33
CA LEU A 159 -23.77 24.10 -2.45
C LEU A 159 -25.17 24.68 -2.22
N ILE A 160 -26.15 24.34 -3.05
CA ILE A 160 -27.56 24.69 -2.86
C ILE A 160 -28.42 23.53 -3.37
N ASP A 161 -29.42 23.17 -2.56
CA ASP A 161 -30.41 22.10 -2.73
C ASP A 161 -30.79 21.78 -4.19
N PRO A 162 -30.94 20.48 -4.55
CA PRO A 162 -31.28 20.10 -5.91
C PRO A 162 -32.64 20.67 -6.29
N ALA A 163 -32.66 21.50 -7.33
CA ALA A 163 -33.88 22.05 -7.88
C ALA A 163 -34.80 20.92 -8.39
N PRO A 164 -36.14 21.05 -8.26
CA PRO A 164 -37.11 19.99 -8.60
C PRO A 164 -36.97 19.44 -10.03
N ALA A 165 -36.46 20.25 -10.97
CA ALA A 165 -36.18 19.82 -12.34
C ALA A 165 -35.11 18.71 -12.44
N GLN A 166 -34.12 18.68 -11.55
CA GLN A 166 -33.09 17.63 -11.55
C GLN A 166 -33.64 16.29 -11.04
N ILE A 167 -34.58 16.34 -10.10
CA ILE A 167 -35.30 15.16 -9.59
C ILE A 167 -36.19 14.58 -10.70
N GLU A 168 -36.86 15.44 -11.48
CA GLU A 168 -37.70 15.04 -12.60
C GLU A 168 -36.88 14.32 -13.70
N VAL A 169 -35.70 14.85 -14.02
CA VAL A 169 -34.77 14.26 -15.00
C VAL A 169 -34.24 12.90 -14.50
N LEU A 170 -33.87 12.82 -13.22
CA LEU A 170 -33.42 11.56 -12.61
C LEU A 170 -34.54 10.51 -12.60
N PHE A 171 -35.78 10.93 -12.32
CA PHE A 171 -36.94 10.03 -12.31
C PHE A 171 -37.26 9.47 -13.70
N GLN A 172 -37.20 10.32 -14.74
CA GLN A 172 -37.33 9.89 -16.15
C GLN A 172 -36.26 8.87 -16.54
N GLN A 173 -35.02 9.08 -16.11
CA GLN A 173 -33.93 8.15 -16.39
C GLN A 173 -34.13 6.79 -15.71
N ILE A 174 -34.62 6.77 -14.47
CA ILE A 174 -34.94 5.54 -13.74
C ILE A 174 -36.11 4.79 -14.40
N GLN A 175 -37.11 5.50 -14.92
CA GLN A 175 -38.26 4.90 -15.62
C GLN A 175 -37.89 4.24 -16.96
N GLY A 176 -36.81 4.70 -17.61
CA GLY A 176 -36.33 4.14 -18.88
C GLY A 176 -35.49 2.86 -18.76
N LEU A 177 -35.22 2.40 -17.54
CA LEU A 177 -34.36 1.23 -17.30
C LEU A 177 -35.11 -0.08 -17.58
N THR A 178 -34.38 -1.06 -18.12
CA THR A 178 -34.87 -2.45 -18.21
C THR A 178 -34.98 -3.06 -16.81
N GLU A 179 -35.86 -4.05 -16.63
CA GLU A 179 -36.05 -4.74 -15.33
C GLU A 179 -34.75 -5.31 -14.74
N GLN A 180 -33.79 -5.75 -15.59
CA GLN A 180 -32.48 -6.18 -15.12
C GLN A 180 -31.65 -5.02 -14.55
N GLN A 181 -31.64 -3.86 -15.21
CA GLN A 181 -30.91 -2.67 -14.75
C GLN A 181 -31.52 -2.08 -13.47
N LYS A 182 -32.86 -2.13 -13.36
CA LYS A 182 -33.58 -1.70 -12.15
C LYS A 182 -33.23 -2.56 -10.95
N ASN A 183 -33.12 -3.88 -11.13
CA ASN A 183 -32.71 -4.81 -10.08
C ASN A 183 -31.24 -4.62 -9.67
N GLU A 184 -30.35 -4.34 -10.62
CA GLU A 184 -28.95 -4.02 -10.33
C GLU A 184 -28.82 -2.71 -9.53
N LEU A 185 -29.57 -1.67 -9.92
CA LEU A 185 -29.59 -0.38 -9.24
C LEU A 185 -30.12 -0.51 -7.80
N LEU A 186 -31.21 -1.27 -7.60
CA LEU A 186 -31.73 -1.62 -6.28
C LEU A 186 -30.69 -2.34 -5.41
N ARG A 187 -29.91 -3.24 -6.01
CA ARG A 187 -28.86 -3.97 -5.31
C ARG A 187 -27.72 -3.04 -4.86
N MET A 188 -27.33 -2.07 -5.68
CA MET A 188 -26.30 -1.07 -5.32
C MET A 188 -26.78 -0.11 -4.23
N ILE A 189 -28.05 0.32 -4.28
CA ILE A 189 -28.64 1.20 -3.25
C ILE A 189 -28.70 0.48 -1.90
N HIS A 190 -29.15 -0.78 -1.88
CA HIS A 190 -29.19 -1.56 -0.64
C HIS A 190 -27.80 -1.97 -0.12
N ALA A 191 -26.81 -2.13 -1.00
CA ALA A 191 -25.43 -2.41 -0.58
C ALA A 191 -24.74 -1.21 0.08
N GLY A 192 -25.21 0.02 -0.20
CA GLY A 192 -24.70 1.24 0.44
C GLY A 192 -25.33 1.55 1.81
N ASP A 193 -26.42 0.87 2.18
CA ASP A 193 -27.25 1.19 3.35
C ASP A 193 -27.29 0.04 4.39
N ALA A 194 -26.46 -1.00 4.22
CA ALA A 194 -26.32 -2.06 5.20
C ALA A 194 -25.30 -1.65 6.28
N PRO A 195 -25.70 -1.51 7.57
CA PRO A 195 -24.73 -1.57 8.65
C PRO A 195 -24.10 -2.96 8.65
N GLU A 196 -22.78 -3.03 8.81
CA GLU A 196 -22.06 -4.27 9.06
C GLU A 196 -22.63 -4.97 10.30
N GLU A 197 -23.57 -5.90 10.11
CA GLU A 197 -23.90 -6.90 11.13
C GLU A 197 -22.91 -8.05 11.02
N SER A 198 -21.99 -8.09 11.99
CA SER A 198 -21.13 -9.23 12.31
C SER A 198 -21.97 -10.50 12.59
N PRO A 199 -21.63 -11.68 12.03
CA PRO A 199 -22.21 -12.92 12.52
C PRO A 199 -21.36 -13.47 13.66
N SER A 200 -21.95 -13.48 14.85
CA SER A 200 -21.57 -14.33 15.97
C SER A 200 -22.07 -15.76 15.74
N VAL A 201 -21.15 -16.73 15.65
CA VAL A 201 -21.23 -18.08 16.27
C VAL A 201 -19.81 -18.52 16.60
#